data_AF-A0A0J7ZBB1-F1
#
_entry.id   AF-A0A0J7ZBB1-F1
#
_cell.length_a   1.000
_cell.length_b   1.000
_cell.length_c   1.000
_cell.angle_alpha   90.00
_cell.angle_beta   90.00
_cell.angle_gamma   90.00
#
_symmetry.space_group_name_H-M   'P 1'
#
loop_
_entity.id
_entity.type
_entity.pdbx_description
1 polymer ?
#
loop_
_entity_poly.entity_id
_entity_poly.type
_entity_poly.pdbx_seq_one_letter_code
_entity_poly.pdbx_strand_id
1 'polypeptide(L)'
;MADPFDLSIPAERWLWKKDTLKEPTILQSFAFDEANEHLYVLQLTRGGSTAGDLCLNRLDLRGKRLGHMYLRGFGHGVSMGVQHTSDGTVWIWTEADAKGGYGRGVTRFRFVDGAVRTREDVKVRHPIPGSTHNQPSVCPVSRRIAVRHRVDDKPRYRIWDLDAFVARDYSEPVADFPQTGAHPDPKVPFQGYALHGDHLYQLAGTAYDARTNPPAKRGNVHVSCLDIRTGRLLDRQRTEAGHSLDHREPEGLAVRHGSEPRLCLGLASGQEGARRFSIYYKPQTA
;
A
#
# COMPACT_ATOMS: atom_id res chain seq x y z
N MET A 1 -14.13 -0.45 -18.03
CA MET A 1 -14.01 0.10 -16.67
C MET A 1 -14.21 -1.06 -15.71
N ALA A 2 -13.49 -1.13 -14.59
CA ALA A 2 -13.65 -2.23 -13.63
C ALA A 2 -14.73 -1.86 -12.60
N ASP A 3 -15.66 -2.77 -12.35
CA ASP A 3 -16.70 -2.57 -11.34
C ASP A 3 -16.10 -2.43 -9.94
N PRO A 4 -16.72 -1.65 -9.04
CA PRO A 4 -16.23 -1.52 -7.68
C PRO A 4 -16.39 -2.83 -6.90
N PHE A 5 -15.46 -3.09 -5.98
CA PHE A 5 -15.62 -4.18 -5.01
C PHE A 5 -16.76 -3.84 -4.05
N ASP A 6 -17.67 -4.79 -3.82
CA ASP A 6 -18.65 -4.69 -2.74
C ASP A 6 -17.94 -4.80 -1.38
N LEU A 7 -17.87 -3.68 -0.65
CA LEU A 7 -17.16 -3.66 0.63
C LEU A 7 -17.98 -4.31 1.76
N SER A 8 -19.26 -4.62 1.55
CA SER A 8 -20.10 -5.30 2.54
C SER A 8 -19.78 -6.80 2.65
N ILE A 9 -19.23 -7.39 1.59
CA ILE A 9 -18.83 -8.81 1.56
C ILE A 9 -17.73 -9.07 2.60
N PRO A 10 -17.90 -10.03 3.52
CA PRO A 10 -16.87 -10.39 4.49
C PRO A 10 -15.54 -10.75 3.80
N ALA A 11 -14.42 -10.32 4.38
CA ALA A 11 -13.12 -10.66 3.81
C ALA A 11 -12.74 -12.11 4.18
N GLU A 12 -12.22 -12.84 3.20
CA GLU A 12 -11.72 -14.20 3.34
C GLU A 12 -10.24 -14.20 3.72
N ARG A 13 -9.84 -15.18 4.53
CA ARG A 13 -8.45 -15.36 4.94
C ARG A 13 -7.66 -16.06 3.84
N TRP A 14 -6.52 -15.50 3.45
CA TRP A 14 -5.62 -16.14 2.49
C TRP A 14 -4.27 -16.53 3.10
N LEU A 15 -3.42 -15.55 3.41
CA LEU A 15 -2.17 -15.79 4.12
C LEU A 15 -2.42 -15.56 5.61
N TRP A 16 -2.03 -16.53 6.45
CA TRP A 16 -2.35 -16.51 7.87
C TRP A 16 -1.10 -16.60 8.73
N LYS A 17 -0.89 -15.57 9.57
CA LYS A 17 0.18 -15.47 10.58
C LYS A 17 1.55 -15.93 10.07
N LYS A 18 1.92 -15.50 8.86
CA LYS A 18 3.22 -15.78 8.24
C LYS A 18 4.31 -14.98 8.97
N ASP A 19 5.40 -15.66 9.32
CA ASP A 19 6.60 -15.14 10.00
C ASP A 19 7.80 -15.05 9.05
N THR A 20 7.52 -14.98 7.76
CA THR A 20 8.50 -15.11 6.68
C THR A 20 9.05 -13.77 6.19
N LEU A 21 8.68 -12.64 6.77
CA LEU A 21 9.29 -11.36 6.42
C LEU A 21 10.68 -11.22 7.08
N LYS A 22 11.58 -10.45 6.46
CA LYS A 22 12.99 -10.37 6.89
C LYS A 22 13.16 -9.58 8.18
N GLU A 23 12.48 -8.45 8.30
CA GLU A 23 12.60 -7.59 9.49
C GLU A 23 11.63 -8.07 10.58
N PRO A 24 11.94 -7.85 11.86
CA PRO A 24 11.07 -8.22 12.98
C PRO A 24 9.90 -7.24 13.19
N THR A 25 9.78 -6.24 12.30
CA THR A 25 8.76 -5.19 12.28
C THR A 25 7.52 -5.65 11.52
N ILE A 26 6.46 -4.85 11.60
CA ILE A 26 5.23 -5.10 10.84
C ILE A 26 5.43 -4.80 9.34
N LEU A 27 4.63 -5.44 8.48
CA LEU A 27 4.48 -4.99 7.10
C LEU A 27 3.95 -3.54 7.08
N GLN A 28 4.17 -2.83 5.99
CA GLN A 28 3.67 -1.46 5.77
C GLN A 28 2.80 -1.38 4.52
N SER A 29 3.23 -2.04 3.44
CA SER A 29 2.43 -2.22 2.24
C SER A 29 2.89 -3.43 1.45
N PHE A 30 2.12 -3.79 0.44
CA PHE A 30 2.42 -4.91 -0.45
C PHE A 30 1.84 -4.67 -1.84
N ALA A 31 2.34 -5.39 -2.84
CA ALA A 31 1.80 -5.41 -4.20
C ALA A 31 2.08 -6.76 -4.87
N PHE A 32 1.26 -7.09 -5.86
CA PHE A 32 1.36 -8.33 -6.62
C PHE A 32 2.08 -8.13 -7.94
N ASP A 33 2.88 -9.11 -8.30
CA ASP A 33 3.41 -9.34 -9.65
C ASP A 33 2.77 -10.66 -10.10
N GLU A 34 1.58 -10.55 -10.69
CA GLU A 34 0.77 -11.69 -11.05
C GLU A 34 1.38 -12.52 -12.18
N ALA A 35 2.14 -11.87 -13.08
CA ALA A 35 2.77 -12.55 -14.20
C ALA A 35 3.89 -13.50 -13.77
N ASN A 36 4.59 -13.19 -12.67
CA ASN A 36 5.65 -14.04 -12.11
C ASN A 36 5.26 -14.70 -10.78
N GLU A 37 3.99 -14.62 -10.39
CA GLU A 37 3.47 -15.20 -9.14
C GLU A 37 4.25 -14.74 -7.88
N HIS A 38 4.62 -13.47 -7.85
CA HIS A 38 5.32 -12.88 -6.71
C HIS A 38 4.43 -11.93 -5.91
N LEU A 39 4.69 -11.89 -4.61
CA LEU A 39 4.16 -10.91 -3.67
C LEU A 39 5.34 -10.09 -3.13
N TYR A 40 5.31 -8.78 -3.35
CA TYR A 40 6.29 -7.87 -2.78
C TYR A 40 5.74 -7.22 -1.51
N VAL A 41 6.52 -7.15 -0.44
CA VAL A 41 6.10 -6.61 0.85
C VAL A 41 7.15 -5.68 1.44
N LEU A 42 6.77 -4.46 1.77
CA LEU A 42 7.62 -3.49 2.45
C LEU A 42 7.47 -3.59 3.97
N GLN A 43 8.59 -3.42 4.67
CA GLN A 43 8.69 -3.23 6.11
C GLN A 43 9.59 -2.02 6.38
N LEU A 44 9.36 -1.31 7.48
CA LEU A 44 10.42 -0.51 8.08
C LEU A 44 11.53 -1.42 8.60
N THR A 45 12.80 -1.06 8.42
CA THR A 45 13.88 -1.75 9.11
C THR A 45 13.83 -1.45 10.61
N ARG A 46 14.38 -2.33 11.44
CA ARG A 46 14.51 -2.04 12.87
C ARG A 46 15.37 -0.78 13.09
N GLY A 47 14.77 0.25 13.70
CA GLY A 47 15.42 1.55 13.91
C GLY A 47 15.39 2.48 12.68
N GLY A 48 14.82 2.04 11.56
CA GLY A 48 14.79 2.78 10.30
C GLY A 48 13.75 3.88 10.20
N SER A 49 12.84 4.01 11.17
CA SER A 49 11.65 4.88 11.06
C SER A 49 11.99 6.34 10.77
N THR A 50 12.99 6.92 11.43
CA THR A 50 13.36 8.34 11.22
C THR A 50 14.12 8.54 9.92
N ALA A 51 14.99 7.59 9.56
CA ALA A 51 15.78 7.62 8.34
C ALA A 51 14.93 7.33 7.10
N GLY A 52 13.81 6.61 7.26
CA GLY A 52 13.02 6.08 6.15
C GLY A 52 13.67 4.85 5.52
N ASP A 53 14.30 4.01 6.32
CA ASP A 53 14.93 2.78 5.85
C ASP A 53 13.91 1.63 5.80
N LEU A 54 13.81 1.00 4.63
CA LEU A 54 12.86 -0.07 4.35
C LEU A 54 13.57 -1.37 4.00
N CYS A 55 12.89 -2.48 4.27
CA CYS A 55 13.20 -3.80 3.72
C CYS A 55 12.07 -4.20 2.76
N LEU A 56 12.42 -4.42 1.49
CA LEU A 56 11.53 -4.97 0.49
C LEU A 56 11.74 -6.48 0.42
N ASN A 57 10.71 -7.24 0.73
CA ASN A 57 10.69 -8.69 0.62
C ASN A 57 10.06 -9.08 -0.72
N ARG A 58 10.60 -10.12 -1.37
CA ARG A 58 9.91 -10.85 -2.45
C ARG A 58 9.50 -12.21 -1.90
N LEU A 59 8.21 -12.52 -2.00
CA LEU A 59 7.62 -13.78 -1.57
C LEU A 59 6.98 -14.50 -2.77
N ASP A 60 6.74 -15.80 -2.65
CA ASP A 60 5.75 -16.48 -3.50
C ASP A 60 4.32 -16.16 -3.02
N LEU A 61 3.31 -16.53 -3.81
CA LEU A 61 1.90 -16.35 -3.44
C LEU A 61 1.43 -17.22 -2.27
N ARG A 62 2.27 -18.10 -1.72
CA ARG A 62 2.03 -18.87 -0.48
C ARG A 62 2.65 -18.20 0.74
N GLY A 63 3.32 -17.06 0.55
CA GLY A 63 3.98 -16.27 1.56
C GLY A 63 5.37 -16.78 1.95
N LYS A 64 6.02 -17.66 1.19
CA LYS A 64 7.42 -18.06 1.43
C LYS A 64 8.35 -16.97 0.89
N ARG A 65 9.33 -16.54 1.69
CA ARG A 65 10.33 -15.56 1.24
C ARG A 65 11.29 -16.16 0.23
N LEU A 66 11.39 -15.51 -0.92
CA LEU A 66 12.28 -15.82 -2.04
C LEU A 66 13.50 -14.90 -2.07
N GLY A 67 13.44 -13.76 -1.39
CA GLY A 67 14.54 -12.81 -1.30
C GLY A 67 14.15 -11.53 -0.58
N HIS A 68 15.14 -10.66 -0.36
CA HIS A 68 14.93 -9.31 0.19
C HIS A 68 15.96 -8.32 -0.36
N MET A 69 15.65 -7.03 -0.28
CA MET A 69 16.59 -5.95 -0.53
C MET A 69 16.31 -4.78 0.41
N TYR A 70 17.34 -4.00 0.72
CA TYR A 70 17.22 -2.83 1.58
C TYR A 70 17.11 -1.55 0.76
N LEU A 71 16.23 -0.64 1.19
CA LEU A 71 16.02 0.66 0.58
C LEU A 71 16.28 1.73 1.65
N ARG A 72 17.46 2.35 1.64
CA ARG A 72 17.87 3.32 2.65
C ARG A 72 17.47 4.74 2.26
N GLY A 73 16.83 5.46 3.15
CA GLY A 73 16.34 6.82 2.90
C GLY A 73 15.20 6.91 1.89
N PHE A 74 14.36 5.87 1.81
CA PHE A 74 13.24 5.84 0.87
C PHE A 74 11.96 6.45 1.47
N GLY A 75 11.60 6.07 2.69
CA GLY A 75 10.43 6.61 3.38
C GLY A 75 9.82 5.60 4.34
N HIS A 76 8.50 5.64 4.49
CA HIS A 76 7.78 4.85 5.49
C HIS A 76 7.22 3.54 4.91
N GLY A 77 7.05 3.47 3.60
CA GLY A 77 6.56 2.30 2.88
C GLY A 77 5.04 2.16 2.91
N VAL A 78 4.29 3.25 3.07
CA VAL A 78 2.82 3.23 3.22
C VAL A 78 2.10 2.69 1.98
N SER A 79 2.69 2.81 0.80
CA SER A 79 2.13 2.24 -0.41
C SER A 79 3.22 1.89 -1.43
N MET A 80 2.86 0.97 -2.32
CA MET A 80 3.71 0.53 -3.40
C MET A 80 2.89 0.07 -4.61
N GLY A 81 3.57 -0.23 -5.71
CA GLY A 81 2.95 -0.82 -6.89
C GLY A 81 3.94 -1.62 -7.73
N VAL A 82 3.41 -2.46 -8.60
CA VAL A 82 4.18 -3.20 -9.61
C VAL A 82 3.74 -2.73 -10.98
N GLN A 83 4.70 -2.52 -11.87
CA GLN A 83 4.47 -2.22 -13.28
C GLN A 83 5.21 -3.23 -14.14
N HIS A 84 4.51 -3.82 -15.10
CA HIS A 84 5.10 -4.57 -16.21
C HIS A 84 5.22 -3.67 -17.43
N THR A 85 6.37 -3.73 -18.10
CA THR A 85 6.54 -3.16 -19.44
C THR A 85 6.41 -4.26 -20.49
N SER A 86 6.17 -3.86 -21.75
CA SER A 86 5.95 -4.79 -22.88
C SER A 86 7.16 -5.70 -23.16
N ASP A 87 8.36 -5.30 -22.76
CA ASP A 87 9.59 -6.09 -22.83
C ASP A 87 9.75 -7.11 -21.69
N GLY A 88 8.74 -7.24 -20.81
CA GLY A 88 8.76 -8.14 -19.66
C GLY A 88 9.47 -7.59 -18.43
N THR A 89 10.00 -6.36 -18.46
CA THR A 89 10.65 -5.78 -17.28
C THR A 89 9.63 -5.48 -16.17
N VAL A 90 9.95 -5.93 -14.95
CA VAL A 90 9.17 -5.65 -13.73
C VAL A 90 9.78 -4.48 -12.97
N TRP A 91 8.97 -3.45 -12.74
CA TRP A 91 9.32 -2.27 -11.96
C TRP A 91 8.51 -2.21 -10.67
N ILE A 92 9.22 -2.03 -9.54
CA ILE A 92 8.62 -1.77 -8.23
C ILE A 92 8.59 -0.27 -8.00
N TRP A 93 7.40 0.24 -7.67
CA TRP A 93 7.15 1.64 -7.33
C TRP A 93 6.99 1.81 -5.82
N THR A 94 7.63 2.82 -5.26
CA THR A 94 7.45 3.27 -3.87
C THR A 94 7.95 4.70 -3.73
N GLU A 95 7.71 5.29 -2.56
CA GLU A 95 8.30 6.57 -2.17
C GLU A 95 9.84 6.51 -2.07
N ALA A 96 10.48 7.66 -2.23
CA ALA A 96 11.92 7.85 -2.08
C ALA A 96 12.26 9.25 -1.53
N ASP A 97 13.55 9.47 -1.21
CA ASP A 97 14.07 10.77 -0.78
C ASP A 97 13.45 11.22 0.54
N ALA A 98 13.63 10.38 1.57
CA ALA A 98 13.01 10.52 2.86
C ALA A 98 13.44 11.78 3.62
N LYS A 99 12.49 12.42 4.30
CA LYS A 99 12.71 13.44 5.32
C LYS A 99 11.76 13.17 6.48
N GLY A 100 12.31 12.99 7.69
CA GLY A 100 11.50 12.66 8.87
C GLY A 100 10.74 11.35 8.72
N GLY A 101 11.35 10.36 8.05
CA GLY A 101 10.76 9.04 7.83
C GLY A 101 9.82 8.90 6.64
N TYR A 102 9.48 9.98 5.92
CA TYR A 102 8.55 9.94 4.79
C TYR A 102 9.19 10.46 3.50
N GLY A 103 8.92 9.78 2.39
CA GLY A 103 9.44 10.11 1.07
C GLY A 103 8.83 11.38 0.49
N ARG A 104 9.68 12.24 -0.06
CA ARG A 104 9.27 13.47 -0.75
C ARG A 104 9.13 13.28 -2.26
N GLY A 105 9.53 12.12 -2.76
CA GLY A 105 9.41 11.76 -4.16
C GLY A 105 8.91 10.35 -4.35
N VAL A 106 8.68 10.01 -5.61
CA VAL A 106 8.30 8.67 -6.07
C VAL A 106 9.41 8.12 -6.94
N THR A 107 9.70 6.84 -6.84
CA THR A 107 10.68 6.19 -7.71
C THR A 107 10.16 4.86 -8.23
N ARG A 108 10.86 4.32 -9.23
CA ARG A 108 10.72 2.93 -9.64
C ARG A 108 12.08 2.27 -9.81
N PHE A 109 12.17 0.99 -9.49
CA PHE A 109 13.40 0.23 -9.60
C PHE A 109 13.13 -1.26 -9.80
N ARG A 110 14.17 -2.02 -10.16
CA ARG A 110 14.10 -3.48 -10.28
C ARG A 110 14.52 -4.13 -8.96
N PHE A 111 13.80 -5.17 -8.55
CA PHE A 111 14.23 -6.00 -7.41
C PHE A 111 15.53 -6.74 -7.74
N VAL A 112 16.45 -6.79 -6.77
CA VAL A 112 17.68 -7.59 -6.81
C VAL A 112 17.90 -8.15 -5.42
N ASP A 113 17.90 -9.48 -5.26
CA ASP A 113 18.07 -10.11 -3.95
C ASP A 113 19.42 -9.77 -3.32
N GLY A 114 19.42 -9.50 -2.02
CA GLY A 114 20.58 -9.09 -1.24
C GLY A 114 21.07 -7.67 -1.49
N ALA A 115 20.48 -6.93 -2.44
CA ALA A 115 20.92 -5.59 -2.76
C ALA A 115 20.57 -4.57 -1.66
N VAL A 116 21.36 -3.51 -1.60
CA VAL A 116 21.04 -2.28 -0.88
C VAL A 116 20.91 -1.17 -1.91
N ARG A 117 19.88 -0.33 -1.80
CA ARG A 117 19.72 0.87 -2.61
C ARG A 117 19.54 2.10 -1.75
N THR A 118 20.11 3.20 -2.19
CA THR A 118 19.88 4.54 -1.65
C THR A 118 19.17 5.40 -2.71
N ARG A 119 18.90 6.66 -2.39
CA ARG A 119 18.32 7.61 -3.36
C ARG A 119 19.23 7.82 -4.58
N GLU A 120 20.55 7.67 -4.42
CA GLU A 120 21.56 7.83 -5.47
C GLU A 120 21.46 6.71 -6.52
N ASP A 121 20.97 5.53 -6.15
CA ASP A 121 20.82 4.38 -7.04
C ASP A 121 19.55 4.41 -7.90
N VAL A 122 18.70 5.42 -7.72
CA VAL A 122 17.37 5.47 -8.34
C VAL A 122 17.02 6.85 -8.91
N LYS A 123 16.14 6.84 -9.92
CA LYS A 123 15.65 8.07 -10.53
C LYS A 123 14.41 8.58 -9.78
N VAL A 124 14.64 9.39 -8.75
CA VAL A 124 13.55 10.03 -7.97
C VAL A 124 12.78 11.03 -8.84
N ARG A 125 11.46 11.08 -8.64
CA ARG A 125 10.49 11.99 -9.26
C ARG A 125 9.81 12.81 -8.19
N HIS A 126 9.68 14.12 -8.42
CA HIS A 126 8.92 15.03 -7.55
C HIS A 126 7.76 15.62 -8.37
N PRO A 127 6.68 14.87 -8.61
CA PRO A 127 5.61 15.27 -9.52
C PRO A 127 4.76 16.43 -9.00
N ILE A 128 4.81 16.70 -7.69
CA ILE A 128 4.01 17.72 -7.02
C ILE A 128 4.97 18.62 -6.23
N PRO A 129 5.29 19.83 -6.73
CA PRO A 129 6.15 20.77 -6.01
C PRO A 129 5.64 21.06 -4.59
N GLY A 130 6.57 21.14 -3.63
CA GLY A 130 6.25 21.43 -2.21
C GLY A 130 5.58 20.28 -1.44
N SER A 131 5.26 19.17 -2.09
CA SER A 131 4.59 18.04 -1.42
C SER A 131 5.53 17.22 -0.54
N THR A 132 4.91 16.52 0.41
CA THR A 132 5.56 15.50 1.24
C THR A 132 4.72 14.21 1.25
N HIS A 133 5.26 13.12 1.80
CA HIS A 133 4.56 11.84 1.95
C HIS A 133 4.02 11.31 0.61
N ASN A 134 4.88 11.28 -0.41
CA ASN A 134 4.51 10.92 -1.77
C ASN A 134 4.45 9.40 -1.95
N GLN A 135 3.26 8.85 -1.76
CA GLN A 135 2.98 7.43 -1.65
C GLN A 135 2.30 6.97 -2.95
N PRO A 136 2.92 6.12 -3.80
CA PRO A 136 2.36 5.71 -5.08
C PRO A 136 1.50 4.43 -4.99
N SER A 137 0.51 4.31 -5.87
CA SER A 137 -0.25 3.09 -6.15
C SER A 137 -0.46 2.97 -7.65
N VAL A 138 -0.11 1.82 -8.23
CA VAL A 138 -0.20 1.56 -9.68
C VAL A 138 -1.38 0.66 -9.96
N CYS A 139 -2.17 1.02 -10.98
CA CYS A 139 -3.21 0.16 -11.53
C CYS A 139 -2.83 -0.28 -12.95
N PRO A 140 -2.41 -1.53 -13.17
CA PRO A 140 -2.10 -2.03 -14.51
C PRO A 140 -3.34 -2.09 -15.42
N VAL A 141 -4.53 -2.30 -14.85
CA VAL A 141 -5.79 -2.37 -15.62
C VAL A 141 -6.16 -1.03 -16.26
N SER A 142 -6.07 0.07 -15.51
CA SER A 142 -6.34 1.41 -16.06
C SER A 142 -5.11 2.13 -16.59
N ARG A 143 -3.92 1.50 -16.48
CA ARG A 143 -2.62 2.11 -16.80
C ARG A 143 -2.43 3.48 -16.15
N ARG A 144 -2.78 3.57 -14.87
CA ARG A 144 -2.69 4.82 -14.09
C ARG A 144 -1.85 4.64 -12.85
N ILE A 145 -1.30 5.75 -12.37
CA ILE A 145 -0.66 5.86 -11.06
C ILE A 145 -1.37 6.94 -10.25
N ALA A 146 -1.80 6.57 -9.04
CA ALA A 146 -2.24 7.52 -8.04
C ALA A 146 -1.07 7.81 -7.10
N VAL A 147 -0.86 9.07 -6.75
CA VAL A 147 0.07 9.48 -5.68
C VAL A 147 -0.75 10.15 -4.60
N ARG A 148 -0.84 9.49 -3.45
CA ARG A 148 -1.25 10.14 -2.20
C ARG A 148 -0.11 11.02 -1.73
N HIS A 149 -0.40 12.26 -1.39
CA HIS A 149 0.61 13.24 -0.98
C HIS A 149 0.00 14.24 0.00
N ARG A 150 0.85 15.06 0.63
CA ARG A 150 0.45 16.17 1.47
C ARG A 150 0.98 17.50 0.93
N VAL A 151 0.13 18.51 0.90
CA VAL A 151 0.48 19.93 0.72
C VAL A 151 -0.10 20.69 1.91
N ASP A 152 0.72 21.48 2.60
CA ASP A 152 0.34 22.15 3.86
C ASP A 152 -0.31 21.19 4.87
N ASP A 153 0.30 20.01 5.02
CA ASP A 153 -0.17 18.86 5.84
C ASP A 153 -1.54 18.28 5.48
N LYS A 154 -2.20 18.77 4.43
CA LYS A 154 -3.50 18.26 3.97
C LYS A 154 -3.31 17.13 2.98
N PRO A 155 -3.82 15.91 3.27
CA PRO A 155 -3.67 14.78 2.37
C PRO A 155 -4.57 14.91 1.13
N ARG A 156 -4.02 14.57 -0.03
CA ARG A 156 -4.68 14.59 -1.34
C ARG A 156 -4.29 13.36 -2.15
N TYR A 157 -5.09 13.07 -3.16
CA TYR A 157 -4.73 12.14 -4.23
C TYR A 157 -4.60 12.91 -5.53
N ARG A 158 -3.54 12.64 -6.28
CA ARG A 158 -3.42 13.07 -7.68
C ARG A 158 -3.12 11.84 -8.53
N ILE A 159 -3.80 11.73 -9.67
CA ILE A 159 -3.74 10.56 -10.54
C ILE A 159 -3.26 10.99 -11.91
N TRP A 160 -2.38 10.21 -12.51
CA TRP A 160 -1.88 10.40 -13.87
C TRP A 160 -2.03 9.13 -14.69
N ASP A 161 -1.99 9.31 -16.01
CA ASP A 161 -1.57 8.24 -16.91
C ASP A 161 -0.16 7.75 -16.54
N LEU A 162 0.03 6.43 -16.52
CA LEU A 162 1.27 5.82 -16.08
C LEU A 162 2.43 6.09 -17.04
N ASP A 163 2.20 6.13 -18.34
CA ASP A 163 3.25 6.37 -19.32
C ASP A 163 3.71 7.83 -19.28
N ALA A 164 2.77 8.78 -19.18
CA ALA A 164 3.09 10.19 -18.96
C ALA A 164 3.92 10.38 -17.68
N PHE A 165 3.51 9.76 -16.56
CA PHE A 165 4.24 9.84 -15.30
C PHE A 165 5.65 9.23 -15.40
N VAL A 166 5.81 8.14 -16.15
CA VAL A 166 7.11 7.53 -16.42
C VAL A 166 8.01 8.46 -17.22
N ALA A 167 7.45 9.11 -18.25
CA ALA A 167 8.09 10.13 -19.09
C ALA A 167 8.38 11.44 -18.35
N ARG A 168 7.93 11.57 -17.10
CA ARG A 168 8.03 12.76 -16.25
C ARG A 168 7.20 13.94 -16.76
N ASP A 169 6.15 13.66 -17.52
CA ASP A 169 5.12 14.62 -17.83
C ASP A 169 4.06 14.58 -16.73
N TYR A 170 3.96 15.68 -15.99
CA TYR A 170 3.02 15.84 -14.87
C TYR A 170 1.99 16.94 -15.14
N SER A 171 1.99 17.52 -16.34
CA SER A 171 1.22 18.72 -16.68
C SER A 171 -0.29 18.51 -16.62
N GLU A 172 -0.75 17.33 -17.07
CA GLU A 172 -2.17 16.98 -17.19
C GLU A 172 -2.52 15.78 -16.30
N PRO A 173 -2.76 15.99 -14.98
CA PRO A 173 -3.28 14.92 -14.13
C PRO A 173 -4.70 14.53 -14.57
N VAL A 174 -5.00 13.24 -14.52
CA VAL A 174 -6.35 12.70 -14.76
C VAL A 174 -7.33 13.19 -13.69
N ALA A 175 -6.86 13.34 -12.44
CA ALA A 175 -7.67 13.84 -11.34
C ALA A 175 -6.80 14.37 -10.19
N ASP A 176 -7.36 15.29 -9.41
CA ASP A 176 -6.78 15.82 -8.18
C ASP A 176 -7.88 16.18 -7.18
N PHE A 177 -7.92 15.50 -6.03
CA PHE A 177 -8.96 15.71 -5.02
C PHE A 177 -8.43 15.48 -3.59
N PRO A 178 -9.06 16.12 -2.57
CA PRO A 178 -8.70 15.90 -1.18
C PRO A 178 -8.98 14.45 -0.75
N GLN A 179 -8.13 13.89 0.12
CA GLN A 179 -8.49 12.65 0.80
C GLN A 179 -9.65 12.92 1.76
N THR A 180 -10.75 12.21 1.58
CA THR A 180 -11.89 12.21 2.49
C THR A 180 -12.26 10.78 2.87
N GLY A 181 -13.20 10.62 3.81
CA GLY A 181 -13.92 9.36 3.98
C GLY A 181 -13.16 8.16 4.54
N ALA A 182 -11.84 8.19 4.74
CA ALA A 182 -11.04 7.02 5.14
C ALA A 182 -11.59 6.26 6.36
N HIS A 183 -12.08 7.00 7.36
CA HIS A 183 -12.65 6.46 8.59
C HIS A 183 -13.78 7.40 9.10
N PRO A 184 -14.81 6.91 9.82
CA PRO A 184 -15.83 7.78 10.42
C PRO A 184 -15.27 8.79 11.43
N ASP A 185 -14.29 8.38 12.23
CA ASP A 185 -13.47 9.25 13.07
C ASP A 185 -12.21 9.69 12.31
N PRO A 186 -12.05 10.98 11.97
CA PRO A 186 -10.90 11.48 11.21
C PRO A 186 -9.57 11.44 11.98
N LYS A 187 -9.59 11.16 13.30
CA LYS A 187 -8.37 11.00 14.11
C LYS A 187 -7.75 9.61 13.98
N VAL A 188 -8.50 8.63 13.47
CA VAL A 188 -7.98 7.28 13.26
C VAL A 188 -7.02 7.28 12.07
N PRO A 189 -5.82 6.68 12.22
CA PRO A 189 -4.78 6.76 11.21
C PRO A 189 -5.17 6.04 9.92
N PHE A 190 -4.71 6.63 8.81
CA PHE A 190 -4.72 6.02 7.49
C PHE A 190 -3.55 5.03 7.37
N GLN A 191 -3.82 3.88 6.76
CA GLN A 191 -2.94 2.71 6.81
C GLN A 191 -2.66 2.10 5.42
N GLY A 192 -3.10 2.75 4.35
CA GLY A 192 -2.81 2.32 2.98
C GLY A 192 -3.97 2.53 2.02
N TYR A 193 -3.68 2.41 0.73
CA TYR A 193 -4.70 2.52 -0.32
C TYR A 193 -4.29 1.75 -1.58
N ALA A 194 -5.26 1.45 -2.43
CA ALA A 194 -5.05 0.84 -3.74
C ALA A 194 -5.91 1.53 -4.81
N LEU A 195 -5.32 1.79 -5.97
CA LEU A 195 -6.04 2.24 -7.17
C LEU A 195 -6.50 1.03 -7.99
N HIS A 196 -7.77 1.01 -8.39
CA HIS A 196 -8.29 0.00 -9.32
C HIS A 196 -9.37 0.56 -10.24
N GLY A 197 -9.08 0.62 -11.55
CA GLY A 197 -10.00 1.20 -12.53
C GLY A 197 -10.23 2.69 -12.28
N ASP A 198 -11.49 3.06 -12.04
CA ASP A 198 -11.94 4.40 -11.67
C ASP A 198 -12.21 4.54 -10.15
N HIS A 199 -11.73 3.57 -9.35
CA HIS A 199 -11.98 3.50 -7.91
C HIS A 199 -10.68 3.57 -7.12
N LEU A 200 -10.71 4.25 -5.97
CA LEU A 200 -9.61 4.31 -5.02
C LEU A 200 -10.09 3.76 -3.67
N TYR A 201 -9.46 2.68 -3.21
CA TYR A 201 -9.78 2.02 -1.96
C TYR A 201 -8.82 2.44 -0.86
N GLN A 202 -9.33 2.78 0.32
CA GLN A 202 -8.54 3.22 1.46
C GLN A 202 -8.71 2.29 2.65
N LEU A 203 -7.68 2.17 3.45
CA LEU A 203 -7.66 1.44 4.71
C LEU A 203 -7.29 2.39 5.85
N ALA A 204 -8.04 2.32 6.94
CA ALA A 204 -7.77 3.09 8.14
C ALA A 204 -8.15 2.28 9.38
N GLY A 205 -7.45 2.48 10.48
CA GLY A 205 -7.65 1.75 11.72
C GLY A 205 -6.39 1.76 12.59
N THR A 206 -6.55 1.50 13.87
CA THR A 206 -5.42 1.37 14.80
C THR A 206 -5.12 -0.09 15.10
N ALA A 207 -3.95 -0.35 15.66
CA ALA A 207 -3.68 -1.60 16.37
C ALA A 207 -4.76 -1.87 17.44
N TYR A 208 -4.93 -3.14 17.81
CA TYR A 208 -5.63 -3.48 19.04
C TYR A 208 -4.93 -2.86 20.25
N ASP A 209 -5.75 -2.31 21.13
CA ASP A 209 -5.32 -1.69 22.38
C ASP A 209 -6.42 -1.90 23.42
N ALA A 210 -6.05 -2.26 24.65
CA ALA A 210 -7.01 -2.64 25.69
C ALA A 210 -8.01 -1.51 26.03
N ARG A 211 -7.64 -0.24 25.81
CA ARG A 211 -8.46 0.92 26.19
C ARG A 211 -9.19 1.53 25.00
N THR A 212 -8.49 1.74 23.90
CA THR A 212 -8.96 2.54 22.76
C THR A 212 -9.48 1.70 21.61
N ASN A 213 -9.00 0.47 21.44
CA ASN A 213 -9.42 -0.44 20.37
C ASN A 213 -9.41 -1.91 20.84
N PRO A 214 -10.24 -2.28 21.83
CA PRO A 214 -10.10 -3.57 22.50
C PRO A 214 -10.50 -4.74 21.60
N PRO A 215 -9.79 -5.89 21.65
CA PRO A 215 -10.12 -7.08 20.87
C PRO A 215 -11.57 -7.55 21.01
N ALA A 216 -12.16 -7.43 22.20
CA ALA A 216 -13.55 -7.79 22.47
C ALA A 216 -14.58 -7.01 21.62
N LYS A 217 -14.22 -5.80 21.17
CA LYS A 217 -15.03 -4.97 20.25
C LYS A 217 -14.71 -5.22 18.77
N ARG A 218 -13.83 -6.17 18.48
CA ARG A 218 -13.44 -6.64 17.14
C ARG A 218 -12.74 -5.61 16.25
N GLY A 219 -12.44 -4.43 16.79
CA GLY A 219 -11.60 -3.41 16.16
C GLY A 219 -12.35 -2.32 15.42
N ASN A 220 -11.60 -1.32 14.97
CA ASN A 220 -12.09 -0.13 14.27
C ASN A 220 -11.63 -0.04 12.80
N VAL A 221 -11.14 -1.13 12.22
CA VAL A 221 -10.62 -1.11 10.84
C VAL A 221 -11.75 -0.86 9.84
N HIS A 222 -11.58 0.11 8.96
CA HIS A 222 -12.51 0.43 7.88
C HIS A 222 -11.82 0.34 6.53
N VAL A 223 -12.58 -0.12 5.53
CA VAL A 223 -12.26 0.01 4.11
C VAL A 223 -13.26 1.00 3.50
N SER A 224 -12.79 1.93 2.68
CA SER A 224 -13.65 2.88 1.95
C SER A 224 -13.27 2.95 0.49
N CYS A 225 -14.19 3.40 -0.35
CA CYS A 225 -14.01 3.56 -1.79
C CYS A 225 -14.38 4.97 -2.22
N LEU A 226 -13.49 5.63 -2.98
CA LEU A 226 -13.75 6.90 -3.65
C LEU A 226 -13.86 6.70 -5.17
N ASP A 227 -14.73 7.47 -5.79
CA ASP A 227 -14.71 7.71 -7.24
C ASP A 227 -13.54 8.65 -7.57
N ILE A 228 -12.64 8.24 -8.48
CA ILE A 228 -11.45 9.06 -8.74
C ILE A 228 -11.73 10.31 -9.59
N ARG A 229 -12.83 10.36 -10.32
CA ARG A 229 -13.16 11.51 -11.19
C ARG A 229 -13.70 12.68 -10.37
N THR A 230 -14.38 12.36 -9.28
CA THR A 230 -15.10 13.34 -8.44
C THR A 230 -14.54 13.46 -7.03
N GLY A 231 -13.77 12.48 -6.56
CA GLY A 231 -13.34 12.37 -5.16
C GLY A 231 -14.46 12.01 -4.18
N ARG A 232 -15.65 11.65 -4.69
CA ARG A 232 -16.84 11.34 -3.87
C ARG A 232 -16.66 9.98 -3.16
N LEU A 233 -16.99 9.93 -1.88
CA LEU A 233 -17.11 8.69 -1.12
C LEU A 233 -18.30 7.88 -1.66
N LEU A 234 -18.01 6.69 -2.18
CA LEU A 234 -19.00 5.77 -2.72
C LEU A 234 -19.51 4.80 -1.65
N ASP A 235 -18.59 4.24 -0.86
CA ASP A 235 -18.91 3.29 0.20
C ASP A 235 -17.84 3.33 1.29
N ARG A 236 -18.21 2.91 2.50
CA ARG A 236 -17.32 2.71 3.64
C ARG A 236 -17.90 1.67 4.59
N GLN A 237 -17.12 0.62 4.83
CA GLN A 237 -17.52 -0.49 5.68
C GLN A 237 -16.48 -0.79 6.74
N ARG A 238 -16.95 -1.08 7.96
CA ARG A 238 -16.10 -1.66 9.01
C ARG A 238 -15.81 -3.11 8.65
N THR A 239 -14.56 -3.55 8.79
CA THR A 239 -14.19 -4.96 8.57
C THR A 239 -13.72 -5.61 9.86
N GLU A 240 -14.21 -6.83 10.09
CA GLU A 240 -13.77 -7.72 11.19
C GLU A 240 -12.72 -8.73 10.74
N ALA A 241 -12.16 -8.57 9.54
CA ALA A 241 -11.09 -9.43 9.01
C ALA A 241 -9.96 -9.58 10.05
N GLY A 242 -9.58 -10.81 10.37
CA GLY A 242 -8.54 -11.10 11.35
C GLY A 242 -8.88 -10.70 12.79
N HIS A 243 -10.16 -10.60 13.18
CA HIS A 243 -10.55 -10.25 14.55
C HIS A 243 -9.99 -11.20 15.64
N SER A 244 -9.59 -12.41 15.24
CA SER A 244 -8.99 -13.42 16.13
C SER A 244 -7.46 -13.33 16.21
N LEU A 245 -6.85 -12.27 15.67
CA LEU A 245 -5.42 -12.00 15.83
C LEU A 245 -5.13 -11.48 17.25
N ASP A 246 -3.94 -11.82 17.76
CA ASP A 246 -3.44 -11.45 19.09
C ASP A 246 -3.05 -9.97 19.16
N HIS A 247 -2.27 -9.52 18.18
CA HIS A 247 -2.14 -8.13 17.78
C HIS A 247 -2.86 -7.99 16.44
N ARG A 248 -3.63 -6.92 16.23
CA ARG A 248 -4.31 -6.68 14.96
C ARG A 248 -4.13 -5.25 14.57
N GLU A 249 -3.30 -5.00 13.57
CA GLU A 249 -3.07 -3.67 13.02
C GLU A 249 -3.16 -3.73 11.49
N PRO A 250 -4.00 -2.88 10.87
CA PRO A 250 -4.11 -2.83 9.41
C PRO A 250 -2.88 -2.18 8.78
N GLU A 251 -2.34 -2.81 7.73
CA GLU A 251 -1.09 -2.39 7.08
C GLU A 251 -1.15 -2.68 5.57
N GLY A 252 -1.58 -1.69 4.79
CA GLY A 252 -1.62 -1.74 3.33
C GLY A 252 -2.88 -2.35 2.71
N LEU A 253 -3.20 -1.85 1.51
CA LEU A 253 -4.14 -2.45 0.55
C LEU A 253 -3.43 -2.72 -0.76
N ALA A 254 -3.84 -3.77 -1.45
CA ALA A 254 -3.46 -4.02 -2.84
C ALA A 254 -4.62 -4.69 -3.58
N VAL A 255 -4.68 -4.52 -4.88
CA VAL A 255 -5.57 -5.33 -5.71
C VAL A 255 -4.73 -6.39 -6.41
N ARG A 256 -5.14 -7.65 -6.28
CA ARG A 256 -4.66 -8.72 -7.16
C ARG A 256 -5.57 -8.75 -8.37
N HIS A 257 -4.98 -8.58 -9.55
CA HIS A 257 -5.68 -8.59 -10.83
C HIS A 257 -5.81 -10.02 -11.37
N GLY A 258 -6.67 -10.21 -12.38
CA GLY A 258 -6.92 -11.50 -13.02
C GLY A 258 -8.38 -11.68 -13.39
N SER A 259 -8.77 -12.91 -13.73
CA SER A 259 -10.18 -13.28 -13.97
C SER A 259 -11.05 -13.18 -12.72
N GLU A 260 -10.44 -13.29 -11.54
CA GLU A 260 -11.07 -13.09 -10.24
C GLU A 260 -10.29 -12.03 -9.44
N PRO A 261 -10.55 -10.74 -9.68
CA PRO A 261 -9.87 -9.69 -8.94
C PRO A 261 -10.19 -9.75 -7.44
N ARG A 262 -9.22 -9.36 -6.62
CA ARG A 262 -9.33 -9.41 -5.16
C ARG A 262 -8.80 -8.14 -4.54
N LEU A 263 -9.61 -7.46 -3.73
CA LEU A 263 -9.15 -6.36 -2.88
C LEU A 263 -8.53 -6.97 -1.62
N CYS A 264 -7.21 -6.96 -1.56
CA CYS A 264 -6.43 -7.57 -0.49
C CYS A 264 -6.09 -6.54 0.59
N LEU A 265 -6.19 -6.94 1.84
CA LEU A 265 -5.85 -6.14 3.02
C LEU A 265 -4.82 -6.85 3.90
N GLY A 266 -3.78 -6.11 4.29
CA GLY A 266 -2.72 -6.60 5.15
C GLY A 266 -3.05 -6.37 6.62
N LEU A 267 -2.72 -7.34 7.47
CA LEU A 267 -2.84 -7.23 8.92
C LEU A 267 -1.56 -7.73 9.60
N ALA A 268 -1.02 -6.94 10.51
CA ALA A 268 0.05 -7.35 11.39
C ALA A 268 -0.48 -8.06 12.64
N SER A 269 0.33 -8.98 13.18
CA SER A 269 0.06 -9.77 14.38
C SER A 269 1.33 -10.22 15.09
N GLY A 270 1.22 -10.95 16.20
CA GLY A 270 2.37 -11.34 17.02
C GLY A 270 2.94 -10.20 17.86
N GLN A 271 3.90 -10.53 18.72
CA GLN A 271 4.55 -9.59 19.63
C GLN A 271 5.57 -8.71 18.88
N GLU A 272 5.91 -7.56 19.45
CA GLU A 272 7.05 -6.78 18.96
C GLU A 272 8.33 -7.63 18.95
N GLY A 273 9.14 -7.52 17.88
CA GLY A 273 10.32 -8.37 17.69
C GLY A 273 10.02 -9.72 17.03
N ALA A 274 8.76 -10.17 17.03
CA ALA A 274 8.28 -11.42 16.45
C ALA A 274 7.00 -11.21 15.64
N ARG A 275 6.95 -10.10 14.89
CA ARG A 275 5.77 -9.72 14.12
C ARG A 275 5.54 -10.70 12.98
N ARG A 276 4.26 -10.95 12.71
CA ARG A 276 3.74 -11.83 11.66
C ARG A 276 2.75 -11.04 10.82
N PHE A 277 2.59 -11.42 9.56
CA PHE A 277 1.60 -10.81 8.68
C PHE A 277 0.51 -11.80 8.26
N SER A 278 -0.64 -11.26 7.93
CA SER A 278 -1.75 -11.98 7.30
C SER A 278 -2.28 -11.15 6.13
N ILE A 279 -2.76 -11.82 5.09
CA ILE A 279 -3.49 -11.18 3.99
C ILE A 279 -4.88 -11.78 3.96
N TYR A 280 -5.88 -10.90 4.00
CA TYR A 280 -7.27 -11.21 3.75
C TYR A 280 -7.68 -10.57 2.42
N TYR A 281 -8.76 -11.03 1.80
CA TYR A 281 -9.28 -10.39 0.59
C TYR A 281 -10.81 -10.33 0.57
N LYS A 282 -11.33 -9.32 -0.11
CA LYS A 282 -12.72 -9.28 -0.58
C LYS A 282 -12.73 -9.73 -2.05
N PRO A 283 -13.53 -10.74 -2.42
CA PRO A 283 -13.67 -11.13 -3.81
C PRO A 283 -14.41 -10.03 -4.58
N GLN A 284 -14.12 -9.90 -5.87
CA GLN A 284 -15.04 -9.22 -6.77
C GLN A 284 -16.22 -10.16 -7.01
N THR A 285 -17.41 -9.76 -6.59
CA THR A 285 -18.64 -10.48 -6.96
C THR A 285 -18.98 -10.14 -8.42
N ALA A 286 -19.43 -11.16 -9.16
CA ALA A 286 -19.95 -10.99 -10.52
C ALA A 286 -21.33 -10.30 -10.50
#